data_AF-A0A2J6WGW2-F1
#
_entry.id   AF-A0A2J6WGW2-F1
#
_cell.length_a   1.000
_cell.length_b   1.000
_cell.length_c   1.000
_cell.angle_alpha   90.00
_cell.angle_beta   90.00
_cell.angle_gamma   90.00
#
_symmetry.space_group_name_H-M   'P 1'
#
loop_
_entity.id
_entity.type
_entity.pdbx_description
1 polymer ?
#
loop_
_entity_poly.entity_id
_entity_poly.type
_entity_poly.pdbx_seq_one_letter_code
_entity_poly.pdbx_strand_id
1 'polypeptide(L)'
;MLVYYSLGNRNYWFAPIEKVIKISEILSRKNYLLYDTEALKGVYNDWFILNDEYVKKLSDIIEEVLEDIDDEEIVDELFALKNVLEGGSVVVG
;
A
#
# COMPACT_ATOMS: atom_id res chain seq x y z
N MET A 1 -8.51 -11.52 -5.09
CA MET A 1 -8.63 -10.05 -5.27
C MET A 1 -8.38 -9.45 -3.91
N LEU A 2 -7.64 -8.35 -3.84
CA LEU A 2 -7.31 -7.67 -2.58
C LEU A 2 -7.74 -6.21 -2.70
N VAL A 3 -8.28 -5.65 -1.64
CA VAL A 3 -8.76 -4.27 -1.59
C VAL A 3 -8.07 -3.53 -0.45
N TYR A 4 -7.43 -2.42 -0.78
CA TYR A 4 -6.99 -1.41 0.18
C TYR A 4 -8.01 -0.29 0.19
N TYR A 5 -8.44 0.14 1.37
CA TYR A 5 -9.42 1.21 1.54
C TYR A 5 -9.01 2.15 2.65
N SER A 6 -9.09 3.47 2.40
CA SER A 6 -8.89 4.48 3.42
C SER A 6 -10.20 4.90 4.05
N LEU A 7 -10.27 4.82 5.38
CA LEU A 7 -11.41 5.37 6.12
C LEU A 7 -11.41 6.91 6.16
N GLY A 8 -10.24 7.56 5.99
CA GLY A 8 -10.12 9.01 6.08
C GLY A 8 -10.51 9.76 4.81
N ASN A 9 -10.10 9.29 3.63
CA ASN A 9 -10.42 9.95 2.35
C ASN A 9 -11.35 9.14 1.42
N ARG A 10 -11.73 7.91 1.82
CA ARG A 10 -12.64 7.02 1.07
C ARG A 10 -12.14 6.57 -0.29
N ASN A 11 -10.84 6.72 -0.56
CA ASN A 11 -10.21 6.13 -1.73
C ASN A 11 -10.03 4.62 -1.52
N TYR A 12 -10.08 3.89 -2.62
CA TYR A 12 -9.83 2.46 -2.65
C TYR A 12 -8.89 2.10 -3.80
N TRP A 13 -8.10 1.06 -3.58
CA TRP A 13 -7.28 0.42 -4.58
C TRP A 13 -7.58 -1.07 -4.55
N PHE A 14 -7.98 -1.63 -5.68
CA PHE A 14 -8.37 -3.03 -5.80
C PHE A 14 -7.58 -3.67 -6.92
N ALA A 15 -7.00 -4.83 -6.65
CA ALA A 15 -6.15 -5.52 -7.61
C ALA A 15 -6.32 -7.04 -7.55
N PRO A 16 -6.13 -7.75 -8.68
CA PRO A 16 -5.95 -9.19 -8.67
C PRO A 16 -4.65 -9.54 -7.93
N ILE A 17 -4.58 -10.75 -7.37
CA ILE A 17 -3.46 -11.16 -6.48
C ILE A 17 -2.12 -11.08 -7.22
N GLU A 18 -2.11 -11.43 -8.50
CA GLU A 18 -0.95 -11.39 -9.38
C GLU A 18 -0.36 -9.97 -9.48
N LYS A 19 -1.23 -8.97 -9.58
CA LYS A 19 -0.83 -7.55 -9.62
C LYS A 19 -0.32 -7.09 -8.25
N VAL A 20 -0.97 -7.51 -7.16
CA VAL A 20 -0.49 -7.24 -5.79
C VAL A 20 0.91 -7.82 -5.58
N ILE A 21 1.18 -9.03 -6.05
CA ILE A 21 2.51 -9.65 -5.96
C ILE A 21 3.54 -8.83 -6.75
N LYS A 22 3.23 -8.45 -8.00
CA LYS A 22 4.13 -7.60 -8.82
C LYS A 22 4.47 -6.28 -8.12
N ILE A 23 3.46 -5.58 -7.58
CA ILE A 23 3.66 -4.34 -6.81
C ILE A 23 4.48 -4.61 -5.55
N SER A 24 4.20 -5.69 -4.82
CA SER A 24 4.95 -6.06 -3.62
C SER A 24 6.41 -6.37 -3.93
N GLU A 25 6.71 -7.05 -5.03
CA GLU A 25 8.09 -7.32 -5.48
C GLU A 25 8.84 -6.01 -5.77
N ILE A 26 8.18 -5.07 -6.44
CA ILE A 26 8.71 -3.74 -6.73
C ILE A 26 9.05 -2.99 -5.42
N LEU A 27 8.09 -2.91 -4.51
CA LEU A 27 8.27 -2.24 -3.22
C LEU A 27 9.31 -2.95 -2.35
N SER A 28 9.42 -4.28 -2.47
CA SER A 28 10.36 -5.09 -1.70
C SER A 28 11.83 -4.80 -2.01
N ARG A 29 12.14 -4.15 -3.14
CA ARG A 29 13.52 -3.68 -3.39
C ARG A 29 14.01 -2.71 -2.32
N LYS A 30 13.09 -2.05 -1.62
CA LYS A 30 13.33 -1.16 -0.48
C LYS A 30 12.85 -1.76 0.86
N ASN A 31 12.58 -3.08 0.92
CA ASN A 31 11.93 -3.76 2.05
C ASN A 31 12.62 -3.60 3.40
N TYR A 32 13.94 -3.33 3.41
CA TYR A 32 14.69 -3.10 4.65
C TYR A 32 14.05 -2.00 5.54
N LEU A 33 13.31 -1.06 4.94
CA LEU A 33 12.56 -0.01 5.63
C LEU A 33 11.29 -0.50 6.35
N LEU A 34 10.75 -1.67 5.98
CA LEU A 34 9.51 -2.23 6.54
C LEU A 34 9.73 -3.24 7.68
N TYR A 35 10.94 -3.84 7.79
CA TYR A 35 11.22 -4.96 8.70
C TYR A 35 10.95 -4.69 10.19
N ASP A 36 11.03 -3.44 10.64
CA ASP A 36 10.93 -3.07 12.05
C ASP A 36 9.53 -2.53 12.43
N THR A 37 8.52 -2.77 11.58
CA THR A 37 7.17 -2.23 11.81
C THR A 37 6.14 -3.34 11.78
N GLU A 38 5.34 -3.46 12.84
CA GLU A 38 4.17 -4.33 12.81
C GLU A 38 3.19 -3.82 11.74
N ALA A 39 2.91 -4.64 10.73
CA ALA A 39 2.04 -4.24 9.62
C ALA A 39 0.58 -4.08 10.04
N LEU A 40 0.13 -4.86 11.05
CA LEU A 40 -1.26 -4.94 11.46
C LEU A 40 -1.48 -4.30 12.83
N LYS A 41 -2.49 -3.44 12.90
CA LYS A 41 -2.98 -2.82 14.14
C LYS A 41 -4.12 -3.62 14.77
N GLY A 42 -4.90 -4.35 13.97
CA GLY A 42 -6.06 -5.11 14.44
C GLY A 42 -6.97 -5.58 13.31
N VAL A 43 -8.20 -5.96 13.67
CA VAL A 43 -9.24 -6.42 12.73
C VAL A 43 -10.55 -5.71 13.04
N TYR A 44 -11.30 -5.32 12.01
CA TYR A 44 -12.64 -4.72 12.12
C TYR A 44 -13.55 -5.24 11.01
N ASN A 45 -14.68 -5.87 11.38
CA ASN A 45 -15.64 -6.46 10.43
C ASN A 45 -14.98 -7.38 9.38
N ASP A 46 -14.05 -8.23 9.79
CA ASP A 46 -13.24 -9.12 8.93
C ASP A 46 -12.21 -8.42 8.03
N TRP A 47 -12.05 -7.10 8.14
CA TRP A 47 -10.96 -6.36 7.48
C TRP A 47 -9.77 -6.21 8.42
N PHE A 48 -8.57 -6.33 7.89
CA PHE A 48 -7.34 -6.07 8.63
C PHE A 48 -7.06 -4.56 8.65
N ILE A 49 -6.85 -4.00 9.83
CA ILE A 49 -6.45 -2.59 9.98
C ILE A 49 -4.94 -2.53 9.93
N LEU A 50 -4.40 -1.71 9.02
CA LEU A 50 -2.96 -1.47 8.92
C LEU A 50 -2.48 -0.53 10.03
N ASN A 51 -1.26 -0.75 10.49
CA ASN A 51 -0.59 0.16 11.42
C ASN A 51 -0.29 1.49 10.72
N ASP A 52 -0.55 2.61 11.39
CA ASP A 52 -0.37 3.95 10.82
C ASP A 52 1.11 4.25 10.47
N GLU A 53 2.07 3.73 11.26
CA GLU A 53 3.49 3.83 10.97
C GLU A 53 3.87 2.99 9.75
N TYR A 54 3.30 1.80 9.62
CA TYR A 54 3.51 0.94 8.45
C TYR A 54 2.94 1.58 7.18
N VAL A 55 1.72 2.14 7.25
CA VAL A 55 1.08 2.89 6.14
C VAL A 55 1.96 4.05 5.70
N LYS A 56 2.50 4.81 6.64
CA LYS A 56 3.40 5.92 6.34
C LYS A 56 4.67 5.45 5.63
N LYS A 57 5.37 4.45 6.20
CA LYS A 57 6.58 3.89 5.58
C LYS A 57 6.32 3.33 4.18
N LEU A 58 5.17 2.68 3.97
CA LEU A 58 4.79 2.18 2.66
C LEU A 58 4.57 3.32 1.65
N SER A 59 3.93 4.42 2.08
CA SER A 59 3.76 5.62 1.26
C SER A 59 5.10 6.25 0.87
N ASP A 60 6.04 6.35 1.82
CA ASP A 60 7.38 6.88 1.59
C ASP A 60 8.16 6.00 0.58
N ILE A 61 8.05 4.67 0.70
CA ILE A 61 8.67 3.72 -0.24
C ILE A 61 8.09 3.87 -1.65
N ILE A 62 6.77 4.04 -1.78
CA ILE A 62 6.14 4.25 -3.09
C ILE A 62 6.70 5.50 -3.75
N GLU A 63 6.87 6.60 -2.99
CA GLU A 63 7.43 7.84 -3.52
C GLU A 63 8.86 7.68 -4.03
N GLU A 64 9.72 6.97 -3.29
CA GLU A 64 11.07 6.65 -3.78
C GLU A 64 11.06 5.80 -5.06
N VAL A 65 10.18 4.79 -5.10
CA VAL A 65 10.12 3.83 -6.20
C VAL A 65 9.56 4.46 -7.47
N LEU A 66 8.67 5.45 -7.36
CA LEU A 66 8.13 6.18 -8.51
C LEU A 66 9.20 6.90 -9.32
N GLU A 67 10.34 7.28 -8.71
CA GLU A 67 11.46 7.90 -9.43
C GLU A 67 12.23 6.91 -10.32
N ASP A 68 12.10 5.60 -10.06
CA ASP A 68 12.89 4.54 -10.69
C ASP A 68 12.09 3.71 -11.73
N ILE A 69 10.83 4.03 -12.00
CA ILE A 69 9.93 3.22 -12.86
C ILE A 69 9.46 4.00 -14.10
N ASP A 70 9.69 3.38 -15.27
CA ASP A 70 9.23 3.90 -16.57
C ASP A 70 7.91 3.24 -17.07
N ASP A 71 7.43 2.17 -16.41
CA ASP A 71 6.20 1.47 -16.79
C ASP A 71 4.97 2.27 -16.33
N GLU A 72 4.31 2.95 -17.26
CA GLU A 72 3.16 3.84 -17.02
C GLU A 72 2.00 3.13 -16.29
N GLU A 73 1.73 1.85 -16.61
CA GLU A 73 0.67 1.10 -15.91
C GLU A 73 1.03 0.92 -14.43
N ILE A 74 2.29 0.64 -14.13
CA ILE A 74 2.74 0.45 -12.75
C ILE A 74 2.78 1.78 -11.99
N VAL A 75 3.17 2.86 -12.66
CA VAL A 75 3.15 4.20 -12.11
C VAL A 75 1.73 4.58 -11.67
N ASP A 76 0.74 4.37 -12.53
CA ASP A 76 -0.67 4.65 -12.22
C ASP A 76 -1.18 3.83 -11.02
N GLU A 77 -0.82 2.55 -10.95
CA GLU A 77 -1.19 1.67 -9.83
C GLU A 77 -0.55 2.11 -8.52
N LEU A 78 0.72 2.51 -8.55
CA LEU A 78 1.44 3.02 -7.38
C LEU A 78 0.87 4.37 -6.91
N PHE A 79 0.51 5.27 -7.83
CA PHE A 79 -0.19 6.50 -7.49
C PHE A 79 -1.56 6.25 -6.87
N ALA A 80 -2.35 5.33 -7.44
CA ALA A 80 -3.64 4.95 -6.89
C ALA A 80 -3.50 4.38 -5.47
N LEU A 81 -2.53 3.49 -5.25
CA LEU A 81 -2.23 2.95 -3.92
C LEU A 81 -1.79 4.06 -2.96
N LYS A 82 -0.87 4.95 -3.35
CA LYS A 82 -0.41 6.08 -2.53
C LYS A 82 -1.58 6.97 -2.09
N ASN A 83 -2.49 7.29 -3.01
CA ASN A 83 -3.70 8.07 -2.71
C ASN A 83 -4.61 7.41 -1.67
N VAL A 84 -4.59 6.07 -1.54
CA VAL A 84 -5.27 5.37 -0.43
C VAL A 84 -4.49 5.55 0.87
N LEU A 85 -3.17 5.37 0.85
CA LEU A 85 -2.33 5.48 2.03
C LEU A 85 -2.35 6.88 2.67
N GLU A 86 -2.33 7.93 1.85
CA GLU A 86 -2.39 9.33 2.28
C GLU A 86 -3.68 9.69 3.03
N GLY A 87 -4.76 8.93 2.82
CA GLY A 87 -6.01 9.13 3.55
C GLY A 87 -5.95 8.69 5.01
N GLY A 88 -4.96 7.87 5.39
CA GLY A 88 -4.83 7.32 6.74
C GLY A 88 -5.93 6.31 7.10
N SER A 89 -5.76 5.62 8.24
CA SER A 89 -6.67 4.58 8.74
C SER A 89 -7.05 3.59 7.64
N VAL A 90 -6.03 2.91 7.09
CA VAL A 90 -6.17 2.01 5.95
C VAL A 90 -6.56 0.62 6.43
N VAL A 91 -7.53 0.02 5.73
CA VAL A 91 -7.96 -1.36 5.93
C VAL A 91 -7.70 -2.18 4.67
N VAL A 92 -7.41 -3.46 4.85
CA VAL A 92 -7.19 -4.41 3.75
C VAL A 92 -8.07 -5.66 3.92
N GLY A 93 -8.61 -6.16 2.80
CA GLY A 93 -9.52 -7.31 2.74
C GLY A 93 -9.57 -7.99 1.37
#